data_AF-X0H2D5-F1
#
_entry.id   AF-X0H2D5-F1
#
_cell.length_a   1.000
_cell.length_b   1.000
_cell.length_c   1.000
_cell.angle_alpha   90.00
_cell.angle_beta   90.00
_cell.angle_gamma   90.00
#
_symmetry.space_group_name_H-M   'P 1'
#
loop_
_entity.id
_entity.type
_entity.pdbx_description
1 polymer ?
#
loop_
_entity_poly.entity_id
_entity_poly.type
_entity_poly.pdbx_seq_one_letter_code
_entity_poly.pdbx_strand_id
1 'polypeptide(L)'
;MHFSTLLAGLATFSTAVTATPTEKPHVGVAILTVNEPEDSTLPLNVPLGVLTHQKNNKLTELEFVNVYSTVKGVKPPKMDQIRCQMYKDQYGTVPITKDLTAENGVVSKKPIYLGWVLCRVKAQK
;
A
#
# COMPACT_ATOMS: atom_id res chain seq x y z
N MET A 1 28.72 -56.60 33.06
CA MET A 1 27.26 -56.35 33.22
C MET A 1 27.07 -54.85 33.20
N HIS A 2 26.37 -54.32 32.19
CA HIS A 2 26.20 -52.89 31.97
C HIS A 2 25.07 -52.33 32.84
N PHE A 3 25.35 -51.21 33.52
CA PHE A 3 24.36 -50.40 34.25
C PHE A 3 23.76 -49.35 33.30
N SER A 4 22.45 -49.40 33.12
CA SER A 4 21.67 -48.47 32.30
C SER A 4 21.47 -47.15 33.04
N THR A 5 22.05 -46.06 32.54
CA THR A 5 21.75 -44.70 33.00
C THR A 5 20.79 -44.05 32.01
N LEU A 6 19.51 -43.94 32.38
CA LEU A 6 18.49 -43.22 31.61
C LEU A 6 18.64 -41.72 31.86
N LEU A 7 19.14 -40.98 30.88
CA LEU A 7 19.09 -39.52 30.85
C LEU A 7 17.73 -39.06 30.30
N ALA A 8 16.89 -38.49 31.15
CA ALA A 8 15.65 -37.82 30.75
C ALA A 8 16.00 -36.39 30.28
N GLY A 9 15.92 -36.13 28.97
CA GLY A 9 16.06 -34.80 28.40
C GLY A 9 14.71 -34.09 28.33
N LEU A 10 14.52 -33.03 29.13
CA LEU A 10 13.38 -32.13 29.00
C LEU A 10 13.70 -31.10 27.90
N ALA A 11 13.04 -31.22 26.75
CA ALA A 11 13.06 -30.18 25.72
C ALA A 11 12.03 -29.10 26.07
N THR A 12 12.50 -27.95 26.55
CA THR A 12 11.68 -26.75 26.71
C THR A 12 11.44 -26.09 25.35
N PHE A 13 10.20 -26.16 24.85
CA PHE A 13 9.77 -25.45 23.66
C PHE A 13 9.49 -23.98 24.01
N SER A 14 10.43 -23.09 23.74
CA SER A 14 10.22 -21.65 23.80
C SER A 14 9.44 -21.19 22.57
N THR A 15 8.13 -20.97 22.70
CA THR A 15 7.34 -20.33 21.64
C THR A 15 7.66 -18.84 21.61
N ALA A 16 8.50 -18.44 20.65
CA ALA A 16 8.72 -17.04 20.38
C ALA A 16 7.44 -16.43 19.77
N VAL A 17 6.70 -15.67 20.56
CA VAL A 17 5.59 -14.84 20.06
C VAL A 17 6.21 -13.66 19.33
N THR A 18 6.26 -13.71 18.01
CA THR A 18 6.64 -12.56 17.20
C THR A 18 5.50 -11.55 17.24
N ALA A 19 5.68 -10.43 17.95
CA ALA A 19 4.74 -9.31 17.91
C ALA A 19 4.67 -8.76 16.48
N THR A 20 3.48 -8.77 15.88
CA THR A 20 3.22 -8.12 14.59
C THR A 20 3.43 -6.60 14.75
N PRO A 21 4.22 -5.94 13.88
CA PRO A 21 4.39 -4.49 13.94
C PRO A 21 3.02 -3.81 13.83
N THR A 22 2.67 -2.99 14.82
CA THR A 22 1.45 -2.17 14.76
C THR A 22 1.64 -1.08 13.71
N GLU A 23 0.80 -1.06 12.67
CA GLU A 23 0.81 0.01 11.68
C GLU A 23 0.61 1.37 12.36
N LYS A 24 1.42 2.36 11.97
CA LYS A 24 1.32 3.71 12.53
C LYS A 24 -0.01 4.36 12.10
N PRO A 25 -0.71 5.08 12.99
CA PRO A 25 -1.93 5.81 12.62
C PRO A 25 -1.66 6.81 11.48
N HIS A 26 -2.57 6.88 10.50
CA HIS A 26 -2.41 7.67 9.30
C HIS A 26 -3.75 8.04 8.66
N VAL A 27 -3.70 8.99 7.74
CA VAL A 27 -4.77 9.28 6.77
C VAL A 27 -4.31 8.71 5.43
N GLY A 28 -5.20 8.04 4.71
CA GLY A 28 -4.85 7.36 3.47
C GLY A 28 -5.97 7.42 2.43
N VAL A 29 -5.65 6.92 1.25
CA VAL A 29 -6.55 6.76 0.11
C VAL A 29 -6.64 5.28 -0.21
N ALA A 30 -7.86 4.77 -0.28
CA ALA A 30 -8.14 3.43 -0.79
C ALA A 30 -8.36 3.53 -2.29
N ILE A 31 -7.54 2.81 -3.04
CA ILE A 31 -7.50 2.80 -4.50
C ILE A 31 -7.67 1.36 -4.97
N LEU A 32 -8.34 1.13 -6.09
CA LEU A 32 -8.27 -0.13 -6.83
C LEU A 32 -7.35 0.08 -8.04
N THR A 33 -6.36 -0.79 -8.21
CA THR A 33 -5.61 -0.84 -9.46
C THR A 33 -6.39 -1.69 -10.44
N VAL A 34 -6.79 -1.11 -11.57
CA VAL A 34 -7.57 -1.79 -12.61
C VAL A 34 -6.63 -2.16 -13.75
N ASN A 35 -6.70 -3.41 -14.21
CA ASN A 35 -5.93 -3.91 -15.35
C ASN A 35 -6.85 -4.30 -16.50
N GLU A 36 -7.15 -3.36 -17.39
CA GLU A 36 -7.78 -3.68 -18.67
C GLU A 36 -6.71 -4.17 -19.66
N PRO A 37 -6.91 -5.30 -20.36
CA PRO A 37 -8.19 -5.98 -20.63
C PRO A 37 -8.47 -7.21 -19.77
N GLU A 38 -7.65 -7.49 -18.76
CA GLU A 38 -7.82 -8.68 -17.90
C GLU A 38 -8.99 -8.54 -16.91
N ASP A 39 -9.62 -7.35 -16.84
CA ASP A 39 -10.73 -7.00 -15.95
C ASP A 39 -10.46 -7.42 -14.49
N SER A 40 -9.21 -7.25 -14.07
CA SER A 40 -8.76 -7.56 -12.72
C SER A 40 -8.55 -6.31 -11.91
N THR A 41 -8.93 -6.38 -10.63
CA THR A 41 -8.78 -5.29 -9.67
C THR A 41 -8.03 -5.77 -8.43
N LEU A 42 -7.11 -4.94 -7.93
CA LEU A 42 -6.39 -5.20 -6.67
C LEU A 42 -6.47 -3.98 -5.76
N PRO A 43 -6.71 -4.16 -4.45
CA PRO A 43 -6.74 -3.06 -3.51
C PRO A 43 -5.32 -2.52 -3.24
N LEU A 44 -5.22 -1.20 -3.23
CA LEU A 44 -4.03 -0.44 -2.89
C LEU A 44 -4.38 0.67 -1.89
N ASN A 45 -3.90 0.51 -0.65
CA ASN A 45 -4.04 1.51 0.39
C ASN A 45 -2.80 2.39 0.42
N VAL A 46 -2.94 3.68 0.10
CA VAL A 46 -1.83 4.63 0.03
C VAL A 46 -1.96 5.64 1.17
N PRO A 47 -1.13 5.57 2.22
CA PRO A 47 -1.05 6.63 3.22
C PRO A 47 -0.62 7.95 2.57
N LEU A 48 -1.25 9.06 2.97
CA LEU A 48 -0.92 10.37 2.43
C LEU A 48 0.51 10.75 2.79
N GLY A 49 1.26 11.26 1.81
CA GLY A 49 2.67 11.64 1.98
C GLY A 49 3.66 10.47 1.98
N VAL A 50 3.21 9.23 1.77
CA VAL A 50 4.06 8.04 1.76
C VAL A 50 4.05 7.38 0.38
N LEU A 51 5.25 7.15 -0.18
CA LEU A 51 5.40 6.36 -1.41
C LEU A 51 5.06 4.90 -1.13
N THR A 52 4.06 4.39 -1.84
CA THR A 52 3.53 3.03 -1.68
C THR A 52 3.69 2.26 -2.98
N HIS A 53 4.06 0.99 -2.90
CA HIS A 53 4.24 0.13 -4.07
C HIS A 53 3.75 -1.29 -3.78
N GLN A 54 3.27 -1.97 -4.83
CA GLN A 54 2.93 -3.38 -4.81
C GLN A 54 3.64 -4.08 -5.97
N LYS A 55 4.43 -5.10 -5.65
CA LYS A 55 5.23 -5.82 -6.64
C LYS A 55 4.34 -6.61 -7.60
N ASN A 56 4.80 -6.72 -8.85
CA ASN A 56 4.18 -7.53 -9.91
C ASN A 56 2.73 -7.20 -10.24
N ASN A 57 2.24 -6.03 -9.82
CA ASN A 57 0.92 -5.54 -10.17
C ASN A 57 1.00 -4.78 -11.51
N LYS A 58 0.15 -5.15 -12.48
CA LYS A 58 -0.02 -4.42 -13.74
C LYS A 58 -1.34 -3.67 -13.69
N LEU A 59 -1.36 -2.48 -14.28
CA LEU A 59 -2.55 -1.65 -14.34
C LEU A 59 -2.60 -0.80 -15.61
N THR A 60 -3.81 -0.39 -15.94
CA THR A 60 -4.13 0.69 -16.87
C THR A 60 -4.71 1.90 -16.15
N GLU A 61 -5.28 1.72 -14.96
CA GLU A 61 -6.00 2.75 -14.22
C GLU A 61 -5.90 2.60 -12.70
N LEU A 62 -5.98 3.73 -11.99
CA LEU A 62 -6.20 3.82 -10.56
C LEU A 62 -7.61 4.35 -10.29
N GLU A 63 -8.49 3.50 -9.77
CA GLU A 63 -9.84 3.88 -9.37
C GLU A 63 -9.85 4.29 -7.89
N PHE A 64 -10.28 5.52 -7.61
CA PHE A 64 -10.24 6.09 -6.26
C PHE A 64 -11.54 5.79 -5.51
N VAL A 65 -11.47 4.92 -4.50
CA VAL A 65 -12.67 4.44 -3.81
C VAL A 65 -13.03 5.30 -2.61
N ASN A 66 -12.07 5.60 -1.73
CA ASN A 66 -12.34 6.34 -0.50
C ASN A 66 -11.09 7.04 0.06
N VAL A 67 -11.30 8.11 0.82
CA VAL A 67 -10.26 8.70 1.70
C VAL A 67 -10.63 8.38 3.14
N TYR A 68 -9.70 7.81 3.89
CA TYR A 68 -9.95 7.32 5.25
C TYR A 68 -8.93 7.87 6.24
N SER A 69 -9.29 7.83 7.52
CA SER A 69 -8.41 8.15 8.65
C SER A 69 -8.45 6.99 9.63
N THR A 70 -7.28 6.47 10.00
CA THR A 70 -7.15 5.50 11.11
C THR A 70 -6.99 6.21 12.46
N VAL A 71 -6.91 7.54 12.47
CA VAL A 71 -6.77 8.37 13.67
C VAL A 71 -8.15 8.78 14.20
N LYS A 72 -8.47 8.37 15.44
CA LYS A 72 -9.74 8.69 16.09
C LYS A 72 -9.97 10.21 16.16
N GLY A 73 -11.13 10.67 15.72
CA GLY A 73 -11.53 12.08 15.75
C GLY A 73 -10.95 12.94 14.63
N VAL A 74 -10.07 12.40 13.78
CA VAL A 74 -9.54 13.13 12.61
C VAL A 74 -10.41 12.84 11.41
N LYS A 75 -11.01 13.90 10.84
CA LYS A 75 -11.76 13.82 9.59
C LYS A 75 -10.77 13.78 8.40
N PRO A 76 -10.89 12.79 7.50
CA PRO A 76 -10.05 12.77 6.30
C PRO A 76 -10.40 13.95 5.36
N PRO A 77 -9.46 14.37 4.50
CA PRO A 77 -9.74 15.29 3.40
C PRO A 77 -10.84 14.75 2.48
N LYS A 78 -11.47 15.65 1.73
CA LYS A 78 -12.41 15.26 0.67
C LYS A 78 -11.65 14.65 -0.52
N MET A 79 -12.31 13.77 -1.25
CA MET A 79 -11.72 13.06 -2.39
C MET A 79 -11.23 14.01 -3.50
N ASP A 80 -11.97 15.09 -3.77
CA ASP A 80 -11.61 16.13 -4.76
C ASP A 80 -10.34 16.92 -4.40
N GLN A 81 -9.90 16.85 -3.14
CA GLN A 81 -8.66 17.44 -2.66
C GLN A 81 -7.44 16.52 -2.82
N ILE A 82 -7.63 15.25 -3.18
CA ILE A 82 -6.54 14.29 -3.31
C ILE A 82 -5.91 14.37 -4.70
N ARG A 83 -4.58 14.36 -4.74
CA ARG A 83 -3.78 14.19 -5.96
C ARG A 83 -2.82 13.03 -5.73
N CYS A 84 -2.82 12.05 -6.63
CA CYS A 84 -1.84 10.98 -6.60
C CYS A 84 -0.96 11.03 -7.84
N GLN A 85 0.29 10.61 -7.74
CA GLN A 85 1.20 10.53 -8.86
C GLN A 85 2.03 9.26 -8.74
N MET A 86 2.27 8.61 -9.88
CA MET A 86 3.09 7.41 -9.94
C MET A 86 4.52 7.75 -10.36
N TYR A 87 5.48 7.08 -9.75
CA TYR A 87 6.92 7.29 -9.91
C TYR A 87 7.64 5.98 -10.22
N LYS A 88 8.79 6.06 -10.87
CA LYS A 88 9.59 4.88 -11.23
C LYS A 88 10.35 4.30 -10.04
N ASP A 89 10.69 5.15 -9.07
CA ASP A 89 11.59 4.83 -7.97
C ASP A 89 10.97 5.14 -6.60
N GLN A 90 11.52 4.50 -5.57
CA GLN A 90 11.11 4.64 -4.18
C GLN A 90 11.43 6.02 -3.58
N TYR A 91 12.11 6.88 -4.32
CA TYR A 91 12.49 8.23 -3.88
C TYR A 91 11.55 9.30 -4.44
N GLY A 92 10.62 8.93 -5.33
CA GLY A 92 9.66 9.86 -5.92
C GLY A 92 10.33 10.89 -6.84
N THR A 93 11.47 10.54 -7.44
CA THR A 93 12.27 11.50 -8.22
C THR A 93 11.91 11.52 -9.70
N VAL A 94 11.50 10.37 -10.25
CA VAL A 94 11.16 10.24 -11.67
C VAL A 94 9.66 9.95 -11.83
N PRO A 95 8.83 10.96 -12.17
CA PRO A 95 7.40 10.75 -12.37
C PRO A 95 7.12 9.95 -13.66
N ILE A 96 6.16 9.04 -13.59
CA ILE A 96 5.64 8.26 -14.73
C ILE A 96 4.34 8.88 -15.23
N THR A 97 3.52 9.43 -14.34
CA THR A 97 2.24 10.04 -14.66
C THR A 97 2.23 11.53 -14.33
N LYS A 98 1.23 12.25 -14.85
CA LYS A 98 0.79 13.52 -14.23
C LYS A 98 0.03 13.22 -12.93
N ASP A 99 -0.42 14.25 -12.23
CA ASP A 99 -1.34 14.09 -11.11
C ASP A 99 -2.64 13.42 -11.59
N LEU A 100 -3.03 12.35 -10.90
CA LEU A 100 -4.25 11.56 -11.05
C LEU A 100 -5.24 11.98 -9.97
N THR A 101 -6.53 11.91 -10.32
CA THR A 101 -7.66 12.26 -9.45
C THR A 101 -8.74 11.20 -9.57
N ALA A 102 -9.74 11.25 -8.67
CA ALA A 102 -10.92 10.39 -8.79
C ALA A 102 -11.67 10.52 -10.13
N GLU A 103 -11.59 11.68 -10.79
CA GLU A 103 -12.20 11.91 -12.11
C GLU A 103 -11.29 11.51 -13.27
N ASN A 104 -9.98 11.34 -13.03
CA ASN A 104 -8.98 11.04 -14.05
C ASN A 104 -7.92 10.10 -13.48
N GLY A 105 -8.31 8.83 -13.35
CA GLY A 105 -7.49 7.74 -12.84
C GLY A 105 -6.67 7.00 -13.89
N VAL A 106 -6.93 7.25 -15.17
CA VAL A 106 -6.30 6.51 -16.29
C VAL A 106 -4.79 6.78 -16.32
N VAL A 107 -4.01 5.71 -16.13
CA VAL A 107 -2.55 5.73 -16.11
C VAL A 107 -1.98 5.53 -17.50
N SER A 108 -2.51 4.55 -18.25
CA SER A 108 -2.00 4.16 -19.57
C SER A 108 -3.05 3.40 -20.37
N LYS A 109 -3.02 3.54 -21.71
CA LYS A 109 -3.86 2.75 -22.63
C LYS A 109 -3.43 1.28 -22.76
N LYS A 110 -2.24 0.94 -22.29
CA LYS A 110 -1.70 -0.43 -22.27
C LYS A 110 -1.25 -0.76 -20.86
N PRO A 111 -1.42 -2.01 -20.39
CA PRO A 111 -0.96 -2.43 -19.08
C PRO A 111 0.51 -2.09 -18.86
N ILE A 112 0.80 -1.38 -17.78
CA ILE A 112 2.16 -1.15 -17.29
C ILE A 112 2.28 -1.67 -15.87
N TYR A 113 3.51 -1.91 -15.41
CA TYR A 113 3.72 -2.25 -14.01
C TYR A 113 3.47 -1.06 -13.11
N LEU A 114 2.84 -1.30 -11.97
CA LEU A 114 2.64 -0.33 -10.91
C LEU A 114 4.01 0.19 -10.45
N GLY A 115 4.19 1.50 -10.54
CA GLY A 115 5.33 2.19 -9.95
C GLY A 115 5.14 2.42 -8.44
N TRP A 116 5.82 3.43 -7.92
CA TRP A 116 5.59 3.96 -6.58
C TRP A 116 4.53 5.04 -6.63
N VAL A 117 3.44 4.88 -5.90
CA VAL A 117 2.33 5.83 -5.85
C VAL A 117 2.48 6.71 -4.62
N LEU A 118 2.46 8.03 -4.81
CA LEU A 118 2.39 9.02 -3.75
C LEU A 118 1.08 9.78 -3.86
N CYS A 119 0.29 9.77 -2.79
CA CYS A 119 -0.92 10.56 -2.67
C CYS A 119 -0.71 11.74 -1.71
N ARG A 120 -1.21 12.92 -2.08
CA ARG A 120 -1.06 14.17 -1.33
C ARG A 120 -2.35 14.99 -1.39
N VAL A 121 -2.52 15.87 -0.41
CA VAL A 121 -3.57 16.87 -0.44
C VAL A 121 -3.12 18.01 -1.34
N LYS A 122 -4.01 18.47 -2.24
CA LYS A 122 -3.80 19.66 -3.05
C LYS A 122 -3.56 20.85 -2.11
N ALA A 123 -2.40 21.46 -2.19
CA ALA A 123 -2.13 22.70 -1.48
C ALA A 123 -3.13 23.77 -1.94
N GLN A 124 -3.84 24.39 -1.00
CA GLN A 124 -4.61 25.59 -1.29
C GLN A 124 -3.59 26.71 -1.55
N LYS A 125 -3.75 27.40 -2.68
CA LYS A 125 -3.00 28.64 -2.96
C LYS A 125 -3.66 29.79 -2.21
#